data_AF-A0A964Q0R0-F1
#
_entry.id   AF-A0A964Q0R0-F1
#
_cell.length_a   1.000
_cell.length_b   1.000
_cell.length_c   1.000
_cell.angle_alpha   90.00
_cell.angle_beta   90.00
_cell.angle_gamma   90.00
#
_symmetry.space_group_name_H-M   'P 1'
#
loop_
_entity.id
_entity.type
_entity.pdbx_description
1 polymer ?
#
loop_
_entity_poly.entity_id
_entity_poly.type
_entity_poly.pdbx_seq_one_letter_code
_entity_poly.pdbx_strand_id
1 'polypeptide(L)'
;MRQGVLITGVLILAALAAGNFLFAPRGIILEFPDSQESEVTVVWMFPAGDSTSWERMVSAAKLLEKTNPGWAAGLQVDAGQKAFPGQTASIPCFSMKRLNDPRKITIRWLKISSEAGYQDWIRSLMKKTRPPVAILGGANSDDARDLALALEAETRQVAESQKPLLFLSTATALRVQVSGPNRQVGQEFVSLLDIYPGKTFRFGFDNQGMGQAMVKLIWANPDLHAGFDAVHLALWDDDSYSRDFVDSFWNELRFPLAVEAATDWLWISSTRLNGHFPFFNGIFPAGRLGRNAASYRMTVAPVPQVIDSSVGVPYAPNRFERDALRYLLQDLDRNPGQSSGLFVLGGGMTPAKRFLKELAQSGRDLPSRFVVVVGDTISLNAVYRDAEVSWPIPELPFRLVFFSHANPVAQEAGFSTLGSLRESADGTSATATDELILSSQMLECLARAVFESTQYPYTLSLKSFMQSLRWDGGAISSKSGKTLFDPRGGRNPGTGEFMGVVRPLPRKEGGLVESLIEIWSLRENPDGGQLVPVRTSRLKVNHRGAQ
;
A
#
# COMPACT_ATOMS: atom_id res chain seq x y z
N MET A 1 0.52 17.46 -66.43
CA MET A 1 1.13 17.26 -65.10
C MET A 1 0.52 18.12 -63.98
N ARG A 2 0.14 19.38 -64.19
CA ARG A 2 -0.39 20.25 -63.09
C ARG A 2 -1.78 19.88 -62.54
N GLN A 3 -2.68 19.30 -63.35
CA GLN A 3 -4.02 18.89 -62.88
C GLN A 3 -4.01 17.62 -62.01
N GLY A 4 -3.10 16.68 -62.28
CA GLY A 4 -2.99 15.45 -61.49
C GLY A 4 -2.55 15.71 -60.04
N VAL A 5 -1.59 16.63 -59.85
CA VAL A 5 -1.08 17.01 -58.52
C VAL A 5 -2.16 17.66 -57.66
N LEU A 6 -3.06 18.46 -58.27
CA LEU A 6 -4.13 19.14 -57.54
C LEU A 6 -5.20 18.14 -57.06
N ILE A 7 -5.56 17.16 -57.89
CA ILE A 7 -6.55 16.13 -57.55
C ILE A 7 -6.01 15.20 -56.45
N THR A 8 -4.73 14.80 -56.53
CA THR A 8 -4.10 13.99 -55.49
C THR A 8 -4.00 14.74 -54.16
N GLY A 9 -3.67 16.04 -54.17
CA GLY A 9 -3.61 16.86 -52.96
C GLY A 9 -4.97 17.00 -52.26
N VAL A 10 -6.04 17.20 -53.02
CA VAL A 10 -7.41 17.29 -52.48
C VAL A 10 -7.87 15.95 -51.90
N LEU A 11 -7.55 14.82 -52.55
CA LEU A 11 -7.90 13.49 -52.04
C LEU A 11 -7.15 13.13 -50.76
N ILE A 12 -5.88 13.53 -50.63
CA ILE A 12 -5.11 13.32 -49.39
C ILE A 12 -5.69 14.18 -48.25
N LEU A 13 -6.03 15.44 -48.51
CA LEU A 13 -6.67 16.30 -47.50
C LEU A 13 -8.04 15.79 -47.09
N ALA A 14 -8.84 15.29 -48.03
CA ALA A 14 -10.14 14.69 -47.74
C ALA A 14 -9.99 13.38 -46.95
N ALA A 15 -8.99 12.54 -47.27
CA ALA A 15 -8.71 11.32 -46.52
C ALA A 15 -8.18 11.61 -45.11
N LEU A 16 -7.35 12.64 -44.93
CA LEU A 16 -6.89 13.11 -43.62
C LEU A 16 -8.03 13.70 -42.79
N ALA A 17 -8.92 14.47 -43.41
CA ALA A 17 -10.10 15.01 -42.74
C ALA A 17 -11.11 13.91 -42.37
N ALA A 18 -11.36 12.95 -43.25
CA ALA A 18 -12.21 11.80 -42.97
C ALA A 18 -11.60 10.86 -41.91
N GLY A 19 -10.28 10.67 -41.94
CA GLY A 19 -9.54 9.97 -40.89
C GLY A 19 -9.67 10.68 -39.55
N ASN A 20 -9.45 12.01 -39.50
CA ASN A 20 -9.67 12.79 -38.27
C ASN A 20 -11.12 12.76 -37.81
N PHE A 21 -12.11 12.61 -38.69
CA PHE A 21 -13.52 12.54 -38.30
C PHE A 21 -13.95 11.13 -37.84
N LEU A 22 -13.38 10.08 -38.43
CA LEU A 22 -13.61 8.68 -38.03
C LEU A 22 -12.86 8.30 -36.75
N PHE A 23 -11.69 8.91 -36.52
CA PHE A 23 -10.85 8.72 -35.34
C PHE A 23 -10.92 9.89 -34.35
N ALA A 24 -11.71 10.93 -34.63
CA ALA A 24 -12.04 11.92 -33.61
C ALA A 24 -12.73 11.18 -32.47
N PRO A 25 -12.30 11.39 -31.21
CA PRO A 25 -12.97 10.80 -30.07
C PRO A 25 -14.43 11.24 -30.12
N ARG A 26 -15.34 10.29 -30.42
CA ARG A 26 -16.78 10.52 -30.26
C ARG A 26 -16.95 10.90 -28.80
N GLY A 27 -17.35 12.14 -28.55
CA GLY A 27 -17.51 12.65 -27.20
C GLY A 27 -18.45 11.72 -26.43
N ILE A 28 -17.91 11.00 -25.46
CA ILE A 28 -18.73 10.15 -24.60
C ILE A 28 -19.54 11.11 -23.75
N ILE A 29 -20.87 11.04 -23.89
CA ILE A 29 -21.78 11.79 -23.05
C ILE A 29 -21.85 11.06 -21.72
N LEU A 30 -21.04 11.50 -20.78
CA LEU A 30 -21.04 11.00 -19.41
C LEU A 30 -22.11 11.76 -18.62
N GLU A 31 -23.24 11.10 -18.38
CA GLU A 31 -24.30 11.66 -17.54
C GLU A 31 -23.93 11.55 -16.06
N PHE A 32 -23.76 12.70 -15.42
CA PHE A 32 -23.63 12.81 -13.97
C PHE A 32 -24.79 13.65 -13.44
N PRO A 33 -25.60 13.18 -12.48
CA PRO A 33 -26.73 13.94 -11.98
C PRO A 33 -26.26 15.18 -11.23
N ASP A 34 -26.98 16.29 -11.38
CA ASP A 34 -26.69 17.51 -10.63
C ASP A 34 -27.06 17.33 -9.14
N SER A 35 -26.22 17.92 -8.28
CA SER A 35 -26.38 17.84 -6.83
C SER A 35 -27.42 18.82 -6.33
N GLN A 36 -28.20 18.41 -5.32
CA GLN A 36 -29.12 19.32 -4.63
C GLN A 36 -28.36 20.38 -3.81
N GLU A 37 -29.06 21.44 -3.37
CA GLU A 37 -28.39 22.55 -2.69
C GLU A 37 -27.71 22.15 -1.37
N SER A 38 -28.32 21.24 -0.62
CA SER A 38 -27.76 20.72 0.64
C SER A 38 -26.86 19.49 0.46
N GLU A 39 -26.65 19.03 -0.77
CA GLU A 39 -25.86 17.85 -1.08
C GLU A 39 -24.40 18.23 -1.35
N VAL A 40 -23.51 17.69 -0.51
CA VAL A 40 -22.06 17.70 -0.71
C VAL A 40 -21.69 16.43 -1.46
N THR A 41 -21.27 16.59 -2.70
CA THR A 41 -20.94 15.44 -3.56
C THR A 41 -19.47 15.07 -3.47
N VAL A 42 -19.24 13.79 -3.29
CA VAL A 42 -17.92 13.15 -3.31
C VAL A 42 -17.95 12.03 -4.32
N VAL A 43 -16.86 11.91 -5.07
CA VAL A 43 -16.73 10.91 -6.12
C VAL A 43 -15.72 9.85 -5.67
N TRP A 44 -16.05 8.59 -5.88
CA TRP A 44 -15.14 7.45 -5.76
C TRP A 44 -14.83 6.94 -7.17
N MET A 45 -13.58 7.11 -7.64
CA MET A 45 -13.15 6.79 -9.01
C MET A 45 -12.26 5.56 -9.00
N PHE A 46 -12.83 4.42 -9.35
CA PHE A 46 -12.16 3.12 -9.34
C PHE A 46 -12.60 2.28 -10.55
N PRO A 47 -11.78 1.29 -10.97
CA PRO A 47 -12.11 0.43 -12.10
C PRO A 47 -13.49 -0.23 -11.96
N ALA A 48 -14.20 -0.40 -13.08
CA ALA A 48 -15.55 -0.97 -13.10
C ALA A 48 -15.66 -2.37 -12.45
N GLY A 49 -14.57 -3.13 -12.44
CA GLY A 49 -14.49 -4.46 -11.85
C GLY A 49 -14.30 -4.49 -10.33
N ASP A 50 -14.14 -3.34 -9.67
CA ASP A 50 -13.78 -3.28 -8.25
C ASP A 50 -14.99 -3.20 -7.31
N SER A 51 -15.97 -4.10 -7.51
CA SER A 51 -17.19 -4.15 -6.69
C SER A 51 -16.89 -4.48 -5.23
N THR A 52 -15.88 -5.30 -4.96
CA THR A 52 -15.47 -5.68 -3.61
C THR A 52 -14.94 -4.48 -2.83
N SER A 53 -14.16 -3.59 -3.43
CA SER A 53 -13.73 -2.35 -2.75
C SER A 53 -14.88 -1.38 -2.53
N TRP A 54 -15.86 -1.35 -3.44
CA TRP A 54 -17.09 -0.58 -3.22
C TRP A 54 -17.91 -1.12 -2.03
N GLU A 55 -18.12 -2.43 -1.94
CA GLU A 55 -18.77 -3.08 -0.79
C GLU A 55 -18.06 -2.77 0.52
N ARG A 56 -16.72 -2.77 0.50
CA ARG A 56 -15.88 -2.38 1.65
C ARG A 56 -16.06 -0.91 2.02
N MET A 57 -16.11 -0.01 1.05
CA MET A 57 -16.36 1.42 1.30
C MET A 57 -17.75 1.65 1.92
N VAL A 58 -18.78 0.97 1.44
CA VAL A 58 -20.13 1.02 2.03
C VAL A 58 -20.13 0.45 3.45
N SER A 59 -19.43 -0.68 3.66
CA SER A 59 -19.27 -1.30 4.98
C SER A 59 -18.51 -0.40 5.95
N ALA A 60 -17.52 0.35 5.46
CA ALA A 60 -16.76 1.32 6.24
C ALA A 60 -17.64 2.48 6.73
N ALA A 61 -18.55 2.97 5.87
CA ALA A 61 -19.54 3.96 6.28
C ALA A 61 -20.44 3.42 7.40
N LYS A 62 -20.90 2.17 7.26
CA LYS A 62 -21.71 1.49 8.28
C LYS A 62 -20.94 1.24 9.58
N LEU A 63 -19.65 0.94 9.49
CA LEU A 63 -18.77 0.84 10.64
C LEU A 63 -18.71 2.19 11.37
N LEU A 64 -18.55 3.29 10.64
CA LEU A 64 -18.51 4.63 11.22
C LEU A 64 -19.83 5.03 11.90
N GLU A 65 -20.97 4.69 11.30
CA GLU A 65 -22.30 4.84 11.92
C GLU A 65 -22.42 4.04 13.21
N LYS A 66 -21.92 2.79 13.21
CA LYS A 66 -22.00 1.89 14.36
C LYS A 66 -21.07 2.28 15.51
N THR A 67 -19.81 2.66 15.21
CA THR A 67 -18.84 3.07 16.23
C THR A 67 -19.25 4.39 16.87
N ASN A 68 -19.96 5.25 16.11
CA ASN A 68 -20.56 6.49 16.58
C ASN A 68 -19.64 7.28 17.53
N PRO A 69 -18.41 7.64 17.10
CA PRO A 69 -17.52 8.45 17.92
C PRO A 69 -18.24 9.75 18.31
N GLY A 70 -17.89 10.36 19.45
CA GLY A 70 -18.68 11.46 20.01
C GLY A 70 -18.98 12.65 19.07
N TRP A 71 -18.14 12.89 18.05
CA TRP A 71 -18.38 13.90 17.02
C TRP A 71 -19.46 13.49 15.98
N ALA A 72 -19.62 12.18 15.76
CA ALA A 72 -20.55 11.55 14.84
C ALA A 72 -21.92 11.28 15.47
N ALA A 73 -22.20 11.82 16.66
CA ALA A 73 -23.49 11.65 17.32
C ALA A 73 -24.65 11.98 16.38
N GLY A 74 -25.52 10.99 16.14
CA GLY A 74 -26.65 11.10 15.23
C GLY A 74 -26.31 10.99 13.74
N LEU A 75 -25.10 10.52 13.39
CA LEU A 75 -24.74 10.15 12.03
C LEU A 75 -25.58 8.94 11.59
N GLN A 76 -26.14 9.03 10.38
CA GLN A 76 -26.94 8.01 9.74
C GLN A 76 -26.40 7.75 8.34
N VAL A 77 -26.31 6.47 7.96
CA VAL A 77 -25.86 6.04 6.64
C VAL A 77 -27.02 5.42 5.88
N ASP A 78 -27.36 6.00 4.74
CA ASP A 78 -28.30 5.44 3.78
C ASP A 78 -27.52 4.71 2.68
N ALA A 79 -27.48 3.39 2.79
CA ALA A 79 -26.84 2.44 1.87
C ALA A 79 -27.85 1.40 1.35
N GLY A 80 -29.04 1.85 0.95
CA GLY A 80 -30.10 0.99 0.39
C GLY A 80 -29.81 0.54 -1.05
N GLN A 81 -30.87 0.31 -1.84
CA GLN A 81 -30.78 -0.20 -3.22
C GLN A 81 -29.90 0.64 -4.16
N LYS A 82 -29.67 1.92 -3.84
CA LYS A 82 -28.79 2.78 -4.65
C LYS A 82 -27.30 2.46 -4.49
N ALA A 83 -26.91 1.87 -3.36
CA ALA A 83 -25.53 1.42 -3.14
C ALA A 83 -25.22 0.20 -4.00
N PHE A 84 -26.22 -0.64 -4.28
CA PHE A 84 -26.12 -1.86 -5.09
C PHE A 84 -27.23 -1.89 -6.14
N PRO A 85 -27.15 -1.04 -7.18
CA PRO A 85 -28.22 -0.94 -8.16
C PRO A 85 -28.32 -2.24 -8.98
N GLY A 86 -29.55 -2.64 -9.30
CA GLY A 86 -29.79 -3.84 -10.11
C GLY A 86 -29.32 -3.71 -11.57
N GLN A 87 -29.08 -2.49 -12.05
CA GLN A 87 -28.53 -2.22 -13.39
C GLN A 87 -27.08 -1.77 -13.29
N THR A 88 -26.19 -2.44 -14.04
CA THR A 88 -24.74 -2.17 -14.03
C THR A 88 -24.36 -0.77 -14.52
N ALA A 89 -25.20 -0.17 -15.37
CA ALA A 89 -25.03 1.18 -15.91
C ALA A 89 -25.43 2.32 -14.94
N SER A 90 -26.16 2.01 -13.88
CA SER A 90 -26.49 3.01 -12.85
C SER A 90 -25.24 3.37 -12.04
N ILE A 91 -25.11 4.64 -11.63
CA ILE A 91 -24.05 5.11 -10.73
C ILE A 91 -24.38 4.66 -9.31
N PRO A 92 -23.64 3.70 -8.73
CA PRO A 92 -23.84 3.28 -7.34
C PRO A 92 -23.53 4.44 -6.39
N CYS A 93 -24.36 4.61 -5.35
CA CYS A 93 -24.13 5.64 -4.36
C CYS A 93 -24.70 5.29 -2.98
N PHE A 94 -24.07 5.83 -1.95
CA PHE A 94 -24.60 5.86 -0.59
C PHE A 94 -24.47 7.27 -0.03
N SER A 95 -25.10 7.53 1.11
CA SER A 95 -25.04 8.85 1.72
C SER A 95 -24.96 8.85 3.22
N MET A 96 -24.36 9.92 3.76
CA MET A 96 -24.20 10.16 5.19
C MET A 96 -24.90 11.46 5.58
N LYS A 97 -25.66 11.44 6.66
CA LYS A 97 -26.33 12.61 7.24
C LYS A 97 -26.15 12.63 8.74
N ARG A 98 -25.99 13.81 9.33
CA ARG A 98 -26.01 13.98 10.79
C ARG A 98 -27.35 14.55 11.21
N LEU A 99 -27.90 14.05 12.32
CA LEU A 99 -29.13 14.56 12.90
C LEU A 99 -29.05 16.08 13.12
N ASN A 100 -30.12 16.80 12.78
CA ASN A 100 -30.22 18.26 12.86
C ASN A 100 -29.23 19.03 11.97
N ASP A 101 -28.51 18.37 11.06
CA ASP A 101 -27.70 19.02 10.05
C ASP A 101 -28.43 18.96 8.69
N PRO A 102 -28.69 20.10 8.03
CA PRO A 102 -29.37 20.09 6.74
C PRO A 102 -28.51 19.47 5.64
N ARG A 103 -27.19 19.37 5.84
CA ARG A 103 -26.24 18.89 4.84
C ARG A 103 -26.27 17.37 4.72
N LYS A 104 -26.09 16.90 3.49
CA LYS A 104 -26.00 15.48 3.12
C LYS A 104 -24.72 15.25 2.35
N ILE A 105 -23.90 14.28 2.77
CA ILE A 105 -22.75 13.84 1.96
C ILE A 105 -23.22 12.67 1.10
N THR A 106 -23.04 12.75 -0.21
CA THR A 106 -23.32 11.62 -1.12
C THR A 106 -22.03 11.19 -1.80
N ILE A 107 -21.71 9.90 -1.69
CA ILE A 107 -20.54 9.27 -2.31
C ILE A 107 -21.04 8.49 -3.52
N ARG A 108 -20.45 8.75 -4.69
CA ARG A 108 -20.86 8.16 -5.98
C ARG A 108 -19.69 7.42 -6.63
N TRP A 109 -19.90 6.17 -7.03
CA TRP A 109 -18.90 5.39 -7.75
C TRP A 109 -18.95 5.71 -9.25
N LEU A 110 -17.91 6.39 -9.74
CA LEU A 110 -17.66 6.56 -11.16
C LEU A 110 -16.67 5.51 -11.63
N LYS A 111 -17.16 4.63 -12.51
CA LYS A 111 -16.44 3.46 -13.00
C LYS A 111 -15.46 3.88 -14.09
N ILE A 112 -14.18 3.57 -13.88
CA ILE A 112 -13.15 3.72 -14.92
C ILE A 112 -13.22 2.49 -15.82
N SER A 113 -13.23 2.72 -17.13
CA SER A 113 -13.25 1.68 -18.16
C SER A 113 -12.39 2.09 -19.35
N SER A 114 -12.25 1.18 -20.33
CA SER A 114 -11.63 1.50 -21.62
C SER A 114 -12.41 2.52 -22.43
N GLU A 115 -13.69 2.72 -22.11
CA GLU A 115 -14.53 3.73 -22.77
C GLU A 115 -14.39 5.08 -22.06
N ALA A 116 -14.52 5.12 -20.73
CA ALA A 116 -14.47 6.36 -19.95
C ALA A 116 -13.30 6.37 -18.98
N GLY A 117 -12.26 7.13 -19.31
CA GLY A 117 -11.06 7.30 -18.48
C GLY A 117 -11.20 8.38 -17.41
N TYR A 118 -10.16 8.55 -16.60
CA TYR A 118 -10.10 9.60 -15.57
C TYR A 118 -10.33 11.00 -16.15
N GLN A 119 -9.66 11.30 -17.27
CA GLN A 119 -9.74 12.60 -17.92
C GLN A 119 -11.16 12.93 -18.40
N ASP A 120 -11.86 11.95 -19.00
CA ASP A 120 -13.22 12.15 -19.50
C ASP A 120 -14.20 12.44 -18.36
N TRP A 121 -14.11 11.68 -17.27
CA TRP A 121 -14.93 11.88 -16.09
C TRP A 121 -14.64 13.22 -15.41
N ILE A 122 -13.39 13.58 -15.20
CA ILE A 122 -13.03 14.86 -14.55
C ILE A 122 -13.50 16.03 -15.39
N ARG A 123 -13.28 16.00 -16.71
CA ARG A 123 -13.78 17.02 -17.63
C ARG A 123 -15.30 17.18 -17.54
N SER A 124 -16.04 16.07 -17.42
CA SER A 124 -17.50 16.10 -17.25
C SER A 124 -17.89 16.71 -15.89
N LEU A 125 -17.23 16.32 -14.81
CA LEU A 125 -17.48 16.81 -13.46
C LEU A 125 -17.21 18.31 -13.31
N MET A 126 -16.16 18.83 -13.97
CA MET A 126 -15.80 20.26 -13.88
C MET A 126 -16.75 21.18 -14.65
N LYS A 127 -17.61 20.63 -15.54
CA LYS A 127 -18.67 21.40 -16.21
C LYS A 127 -19.91 21.61 -15.33
N LYS A 128 -19.96 20.99 -14.15
CA LYS A 128 -21.12 21.07 -13.25
C LYS A 128 -21.16 22.40 -12.52
N THR A 129 -22.37 22.88 -12.27
CA THR A 129 -22.62 24.07 -11.43
C THR A 129 -21.99 23.92 -10.04
N ARG A 130 -21.99 22.68 -9.52
CA ARG A 130 -21.39 22.33 -8.24
C ARG A 130 -20.48 21.11 -8.45
N PRO A 131 -19.18 21.32 -8.71
CA PRO A 131 -18.23 20.22 -8.82
C PRO A 131 -18.13 19.46 -7.48
N PRO A 132 -17.69 18.19 -7.50
CA PRO A 132 -17.46 17.45 -6.26
C PRO A 132 -16.43 18.16 -5.37
N VAL A 133 -16.58 18.04 -4.06
CA VAL A 133 -15.63 18.65 -3.12
C VAL A 133 -14.36 17.83 -2.95
N ALA A 134 -14.47 16.51 -3.17
CA ALA A 134 -13.38 15.57 -3.08
C ALA A 134 -13.59 14.41 -4.07
N ILE A 135 -12.47 13.88 -4.55
CA ILE A 135 -12.37 12.67 -5.36
C ILE A 135 -11.50 11.67 -4.61
N LEU A 136 -12.04 10.48 -4.36
CA LEU A 136 -11.37 9.35 -3.74
C LEU A 136 -10.91 8.41 -4.85
N GLY A 137 -9.65 8.02 -4.82
CA GLY A 137 -9.04 7.19 -5.86
C GLY A 137 -7.71 6.60 -5.41
N GLY A 138 -6.93 6.13 -6.38
CA GLY A 138 -5.60 5.57 -6.14
C GLY A 138 -5.65 4.15 -5.59
N ALA A 139 -6.35 3.25 -6.31
CA ALA A 139 -6.34 1.82 -6.05
C ALA A 139 -4.91 1.25 -6.03
N ASN A 140 -4.09 1.74 -6.95
CA ASN A 140 -2.66 1.52 -7.04
C ASN A 140 -1.96 2.84 -7.43
N SER A 141 -0.62 2.82 -7.44
CA SER A 141 0.21 3.98 -7.70
C SER A 141 0.09 4.55 -9.12
N ASP A 142 -0.16 3.70 -10.12
CA ASP A 142 -0.32 4.14 -11.52
C ASP A 142 -1.69 4.80 -11.72
N ASP A 143 -2.76 4.23 -11.17
CA ASP A 143 -4.10 4.82 -11.14
C ASP A 143 -4.09 6.18 -10.41
N ALA A 144 -3.37 6.28 -9.29
CA ALA A 144 -3.23 7.53 -8.55
C ALA A 144 -2.51 8.60 -9.37
N ARG A 145 -1.43 8.23 -10.07
CA ARG A 145 -0.72 9.14 -10.98
C ARG A 145 -1.66 9.63 -12.07
N ASP A 146 -2.35 8.74 -12.77
CA ASP A 146 -3.19 9.08 -13.91
C ASP A 146 -4.39 9.95 -13.48
N LEU A 147 -4.96 9.65 -12.32
CA LEU A 147 -6.00 10.48 -11.71
C LEU A 147 -5.48 11.88 -11.34
N ALA A 148 -4.30 11.98 -10.74
CA ALA A 148 -3.70 13.26 -10.35
C ALA A 148 -3.33 14.10 -11.59
N LEU A 149 -2.79 13.49 -12.64
CA LEU A 149 -2.49 14.15 -13.91
C LEU A 149 -3.76 14.68 -14.58
N ALA A 150 -4.82 13.87 -14.61
CA ALA A 150 -6.10 14.29 -15.15
C ALA A 150 -6.72 15.46 -14.35
N LEU A 151 -6.59 15.45 -13.03
CA LEU A 151 -7.02 16.55 -12.16
C LEU A 151 -6.22 17.83 -12.42
N GLU A 152 -4.90 17.75 -12.47
CA GLU A 152 -4.05 18.91 -12.78
C GLU A 152 -4.45 19.52 -14.13
N ALA A 153 -4.56 18.68 -15.17
CA ALA A 153 -4.80 19.14 -16.52
C ALA A 153 -6.18 19.80 -16.68
N GLU A 154 -7.24 19.15 -16.18
CA GLU A 154 -8.62 19.62 -16.38
C GLU A 154 -9.04 20.71 -15.38
N THR A 155 -8.28 20.91 -14.29
CA THR A 155 -8.57 21.97 -13.30
C THR A 155 -7.66 23.20 -13.40
N ARG A 156 -6.71 23.23 -14.35
CA ARG A 156 -5.73 24.32 -14.47
C ARG A 156 -6.36 25.72 -14.57
N GLN A 157 -7.51 25.84 -15.23
CA GLN A 157 -8.26 27.09 -15.40
C GLN A 157 -9.41 27.26 -14.41
N VAL A 158 -9.63 26.29 -13.52
CA VAL A 158 -10.69 26.32 -12.51
C VAL A 158 -10.21 27.12 -11.30
N ALA A 159 -11.10 27.93 -10.71
CA ALA A 159 -10.79 28.69 -9.51
C ALA A 159 -10.38 27.75 -8.36
N GLU A 160 -9.40 28.15 -7.55
CA GLU A 160 -8.84 27.31 -6.47
C GLU A 160 -9.90 26.81 -5.46
N SER A 161 -10.96 27.60 -5.27
CA SER A 161 -12.11 27.27 -4.43
C SER A 161 -13.11 26.29 -5.07
N GLN A 162 -12.96 25.95 -6.34
CA GLN A 162 -13.80 24.97 -7.03
C GLN A 162 -13.06 23.68 -7.34
N LYS A 163 -11.73 23.68 -7.19
CA LYS A 163 -10.88 22.52 -7.34
C LYS A 163 -11.12 21.48 -6.24
N PRO A 164 -11.50 20.22 -6.59
CA PRO A 164 -11.70 19.15 -5.61
C PRO A 164 -10.39 18.79 -4.91
N LEU A 165 -10.48 18.26 -3.70
CA LEU A 165 -9.36 17.53 -3.10
C LEU A 165 -9.23 16.13 -3.71
N LEU A 166 -8.00 15.62 -3.81
CA LEU A 166 -7.71 14.24 -4.16
C LEU A 166 -7.37 13.45 -2.90
N PHE A 167 -8.15 12.43 -2.59
CA PHE A 167 -7.88 11.50 -1.48
C PHE A 167 -7.37 10.18 -2.05
N LEU A 168 -6.12 9.87 -1.75
CA LEU A 168 -5.48 8.62 -2.14
C LEU A 168 -5.68 7.56 -1.05
N SER A 169 -6.26 6.42 -1.41
CA SER A 169 -6.50 5.31 -0.49
C SER A 169 -5.23 4.52 -0.19
N THR A 170 -4.75 3.78 -1.19
CA THR A 170 -3.77 2.68 -1.07
C THR A 170 -2.59 2.88 -2.02
N ALA A 171 -2.52 4.01 -2.73
CA ALA A 171 -1.36 4.36 -3.54
C ALA A 171 -0.16 4.70 -2.65
N THR A 172 0.76 3.76 -2.55
CA THR A 172 1.89 3.78 -1.61
C THR A 172 3.20 4.22 -2.24
N ALA A 173 3.32 4.30 -3.58
CA ALA A 173 4.54 4.83 -4.17
C ALA A 173 4.76 6.30 -3.77
N LEU A 174 5.95 6.62 -3.28
CA LEU A 174 6.35 7.99 -3.03
C LEU A 174 6.58 8.71 -4.37
N ARG A 175 7.30 8.07 -5.29
CA ARG A 175 7.61 8.61 -6.61
C ARG A 175 6.99 7.77 -7.72
N VAL A 176 6.49 8.46 -8.73
CA VAL A 176 5.91 7.85 -9.93
C VAL A 176 6.52 8.46 -11.18
N GLN A 177 6.49 7.68 -12.25
CA GLN A 177 7.03 8.04 -13.55
C GLN A 177 5.94 8.73 -14.38
N VAL A 178 6.18 9.96 -14.85
CA VAL A 178 5.17 10.82 -15.51
C VAL A 178 5.25 10.81 -17.03
N SER A 179 6.31 10.24 -17.63
CA SER A 179 6.42 10.13 -19.08
C SER A 179 5.74 8.87 -19.62
N GLY A 180 5.17 8.95 -20.82
CA GLY A 180 4.33 7.93 -21.44
C GLY A 180 4.99 6.55 -21.67
N PRO A 181 4.23 5.58 -22.22
CA PRO A 181 4.59 4.15 -22.24
C PRO A 181 5.88 3.80 -23.01
N ASN A 182 6.46 4.74 -23.75
CA ASN A 182 7.76 4.56 -24.39
C ASN A 182 8.89 4.87 -23.40
N ARG A 183 9.40 3.79 -22.78
CA ARG A 183 10.58 3.71 -21.91
C ARG A 183 11.84 4.29 -22.59
N GLN A 184 12.05 5.61 -22.55
CA GLN A 184 13.36 6.21 -22.81
C GLN A 184 14.17 6.39 -21.52
N VAL A 185 15.46 6.08 -21.59
CA VAL A 185 16.43 6.29 -20.51
C VAL A 185 16.49 7.79 -20.15
N GLY A 186 16.26 8.14 -18.88
CA GLY A 186 16.22 9.52 -18.40
C GLY A 186 14.85 10.03 -17.93
N GLN A 187 13.86 9.16 -17.73
CA GLN A 187 12.52 9.58 -17.30
C GLN A 187 12.52 10.25 -15.93
N GLU A 188 11.81 11.38 -15.83
CA GLU A 188 11.64 12.13 -14.60
C GLU A 188 10.65 11.41 -13.66
N PHE A 189 11.15 11.02 -12.50
CA PHE A 189 10.35 10.52 -11.38
C PHE A 189 9.96 11.71 -10.51
N VAL A 190 8.67 11.96 -10.36
CA VAL A 190 8.16 13.03 -9.48
C VAL A 190 7.48 12.42 -8.27
N SER A 191 7.43 13.18 -7.17
CA SER A 191 6.59 12.82 -6.03
C SER A 191 5.13 12.80 -6.45
N LEU A 192 4.40 11.74 -6.07
CA LEU A 192 2.98 11.60 -6.40
C LEU A 192 2.15 12.77 -5.86
N LEU A 193 2.52 13.32 -4.70
CA LEU A 193 1.83 14.47 -4.08
C LEU A 193 2.09 15.80 -4.82
N ASP A 194 3.17 15.87 -5.61
CA ASP A 194 3.56 17.09 -6.32
C ASP A 194 2.87 17.22 -7.69
N ILE A 195 2.19 16.17 -8.16
CA ILE A 195 1.41 16.20 -9.42
C ILE A 195 0.19 17.11 -9.28
N TYR A 196 -0.50 17.06 -8.13
CA TYR A 196 -1.65 17.90 -7.81
C TYR A 196 -1.42 18.60 -6.45
N PRO A 197 -0.54 19.62 -6.44
CA PRO A 197 0.11 20.10 -5.22
C PRO A 197 -0.86 20.82 -4.29
N GLY A 198 -0.74 20.55 -3.00
CA GLY A 198 -1.54 21.19 -1.96
C GLY A 198 -3.03 20.87 -1.97
N LYS A 199 -3.45 19.91 -2.82
CA LYS A 199 -4.82 19.41 -2.93
C LYS A 199 -4.92 17.89 -2.79
N THR A 200 -3.79 17.20 -2.68
CA THR A 200 -3.71 15.75 -2.54
C THR A 200 -3.46 15.38 -1.08
N PHE A 201 -4.26 14.46 -0.55
CA PHE A 201 -4.08 13.88 0.79
C PHE A 201 -4.03 12.36 0.67
N ARG A 202 -2.96 11.75 1.16
CA ARG A 202 -2.75 10.31 1.10
C ARG A 202 -2.99 9.69 2.46
N PHE A 203 -3.98 8.81 2.54
CA PHE A 203 -4.39 8.15 3.78
C PHE A 203 -3.50 6.97 4.12
N GLY A 204 -3.16 6.14 3.13
CA GLY A 204 -2.12 5.14 3.27
C GLY A 204 -0.74 5.75 3.52
N PHE A 205 0.14 4.98 4.13
CA PHE A 205 1.56 5.31 4.24
C PHE A 205 2.24 5.11 2.89
N ASP A 206 3.25 5.93 2.58
CA ASP A 206 4.11 5.61 1.44
C ASP A 206 5.09 4.50 1.78
N ASN A 207 5.70 3.97 0.73
CA ASN A 207 6.78 3.01 0.78
C ASN A 207 7.95 3.45 1.67
N GLN A 208 8.24 4.75 1.76
CA GLN A 208 9.24 5.25 2.69
C GLN A 208 8.79 5.09 4.14
N GLY A 209 7.58 5.54 4.49
CA GLY A 209 7.01 5.36 5.83
C GLY A 209 6.89 3.89 6.23
N MET A 210 6.46 3.04 5.30
CA MET A 210 6.40 1.58 5.50
C MET A 210 7.80 1.00 5.75
N GLY A 211 8.77 1.31 4.88
CA GLY A 211 10.15 0.86 5.03
C GLY A 211 10.76 1.30 6.37
N GLN A 212 10.53 2.55 6.77
CA GLN A 212 11.00 3.07 8.05
C GLN A 212 10.40 2.30 9.24
N ALA A 213 9.09 2.03 9.23
CA ALA A 213 8.43 1.28 10.30
C ALA A 213 8.95 -0.16 10.40
N MET A 214 9.10 -0.83 9.26
CA MET A 214 9.58 -2.20 9.19
C MET A 214 11.05 -2.34 9.58
N VAL A 215 11.92 -1.43 9.15
CA VAL A 215 13.33 -1.40 9.56
C VAL A 215 13.43 -1.20 11.08
N LYS A 216 12.64 -0.29 11.67
CA LYS A 216 12.60 -0.12 13.13
C LYS A 216 12.18 -1.40 13.86
N LEU A 217 11.15 -2.09 13.36
CA LEU A 217 10.72 -3.37 13.92
C LEU A 217 11.81 -4.43 13.85
N ILE A 218 12.45 -4.57 12.69
CA ILE A 218 13.52 -5.56 12.48
C ILE A 218 14.67 -5.29 13.45
N TRP A 219 15.17 -4.05 13.51
CA TRP A 219 16.28 -3.67 14.40
C TRP A 219 15.95 -3.78 15.89
N ALA A 220 14.70 -3.55 16.28
CA ALA A 220 14.28 -3.70 17.66
C ALA A 220 14.06 -5.17 18.08
N ASN A 221 14.06 -6.11 17.11
CA ASN A 221 13.75 -7.52 17.37
C ASN A 221 14.94 -8.43 17.00
N PRO A 222 15.72 -8.91 18.00
CA PRO A 222 16.89 -9.75 17.75
C PRO A 222 16.61 -11.02 16.93
N ASP A 223 15.42 -11.59 17.03
CA ASP A 223 15.04 -12.80 16.28
C ASP A 223 14.81 -12.52 14.79
N LEU A 224 14.47 -11.27 14.46
CA LEU A 224 14.30 -10.81 13.08
C LEU A 224 15.61 -10.27 12.54
N HIS A 225 16.31 -9.42 13.29
CA HIS A 225 17.58 -8.82 12.88
C HIS A 225 18.69 -9.86 12.73
N ALA A 226 18.86 -10.72 13.73
CA ALA A 226 19.84 -11.81 13.83
C ALA A 226 21.21 -11.59 13.15
N GLY A 227 21.67 -10.33 13.04
CA GLY A 227 22.93 -9.96 12.40
C GLY A 227 23.07 -10.38 10.94
N PHE A 228 22.09 -10.06 10.08
CA PHE A 228 22.08 -10.44 8.66
C PHE A 228 23.45 -10.36 7.97
N ASP A 229 23.79 -11.45 7.29
CA ASP A 229 25.05 -11.57 6.54
C ASP A 229 24.91 -10.96 5.15
N ALA A 230 23.70 -10.94 4.63
CA ALA A 230 23.36 -10.46 3.30
C ALA A 230 21.95 -9.83 3.25
N VAL A 231 21.79 -8.89 2.34
CA VAL A 231 20.49 -8.33 1.97
C VAL A 231 20.24 -8.71 0.50
N HIS A 232 19.12 -9.38 0.24
CA HIS A 232 18.67 -9.70 -1.10
C HIS A 232 17.46 -8.84 -1.42
N LEU A 233 17.46 -8.24 -2.61
CA LEU A 233 16.37 -7.39 -3.09
C LEU A 233 15.81 -8.01 -4.36
N ALA A 234 14.49 -8.13 -4.47
CA ALA A 234 13.83 -8.44 -5.74
C ALA A 234 12.63 -7.52 -5.98
N LEU A 235 12.53 -7.03 -7.22
CA LEU A 235 11.49 -6.10 -7.64
C LEU A 235 10.96 -6.47 -9.02
N TRP A 236 9.73 -6.07 -9.30
CA TRP A 236 9.07 -6.24 -10.59
C TRP A 236 9.09 -4.92 -11.38
N ASP A 237 9.70 -4.92 -12.56
CA ASP A 237 9.90 -3.73 -13.39
C ASP A 237 8.61 -3.24 -14.07
N ASP A 238 7.56 -4.06 -14.10
CA ASP A 238 6.24 -3.65 -14.57
C ASP A 238 5.36 -3.03 -13.48
N ASP A 239 5.86 -2.91 -12.25
CA ASP A 239 5.11 -2.38 -11.10
C ASP A 239 5.83 -1.20 -10.42
N SER A 240 5.22 0.00 -10.51
CA SER A 240 5.78 1.22 -9.93
C SER A 240 5.85 1.17 -8.41
N TYR A 241 4.92 0.48 -7.76
CA TYR A 241 4.99 0.22 -6.32
C TYR A 241 6.24 -0.59 -5.97
N SER A 242 6.52 -1.64 -6.76
CA SER A 242 7.64 -2.56 -6.50
C SER A 242 8.99 -1.89 -6.50
N ARG A 243 9.24 -1.05 -7.52
CA ARG A 243 10.48 -0.28 -7.66
C ARG A 243 10.67 0.67 -6.47
N ASP A 244 9.65 1.50 -6.23
CA ASP A 244 9.71 2.52 -5.18
C ASP A 244 9.79 1.91 -3.77
N PHE A 245 9.17 0.74 -3.53
CA PHE A 245 9.27 0.03 -2.26
C PHE A 245 10.68 -0.47 -1.98
N VAL A 246 11.30 -1.18 -2.92
CA VAL A 246 12.66 -1.71 -2.74
C VAL A 246 13.66 -0.58 -2.55
N ASP A 247 13.57 0.49 -3.36
CA ASP A 247 14.42 1.67 -3.24
C ASP A 247 14.23 2.38 -1.88
N SER A 248 12.99 2.61 -1.48
CA SER A 248 12.65 3.26 -0.21
C SER A 248 13.12 2.43 0.98
N PHE A 249 12.87 1.13 0.97
CA PHE A 249 13.28 0.22 2.03
C PHE A 249 14.81 0.21 2.17
N TRP A 250 15.55 0.09 1.05
CA TRP A 250 17.01 0.12 1.07
C TRP A 250 17.55 1.45 1.62
N ASN A 251 16.93 2.58 1.27
CA ASN A 251 17.32 3.89 1.78
C ASN A 251 17.17 4.03 3.30
N GLU A 252 16.18 3.38 3.89
CA GLU A 252 15.98 3.31 5.34
C GLU A 252 16.93 2.30 5.98
N LEU A 253 17.26 1.20 5.29
CA LEU A 253 18.10 0.12 5.77
C LEU A 253 19.60 0.47 5.84
N ARG A 254 20.08 1.29 4.89
CA ARG A 254 21.53 1.57 4.70
C ARG A 254 22.20 2.17 5.93
N PHE A 255 21.51 3.05 6.67
CA PHE A 255 22.11 3.75 7.80
C PHE A 255 22.32 2.83 9.01
N PRO A 256 21.29 2.08 9.47
CA PRO A 256 21.49 1.06 10.49
C PRO A 256 22.58 0.04 10.14
N LEU A 257 22.63 -0.44 8.89
CA LEU A 257 23.69 -1.36 8.44
C LEU A 257 25.08 -0.74 8.48
N ALA A 258 25.23 0.53 8.07
CA ALA A 258 26.51 1.23 8.12
C ALA A 258 27.01 1.44 9.55
N VAL A 259 26.11 1.72 10.49
CA VAL A 259 26.45 1.85 11.93
C VAL A 259 26.95 0.53 12.49
N GLU A 260 26.32 -0.60 12.15
CA GLU A 260 26.78 -1.93 12.55
C GLU A 260 28.14 -2.28 11.96
N ALA A 261 28.33 -2.07 10.66
CA ALA A 261 29.61 -2.29 10.00
C ALA A 261 30.73 -1.45 10.62
N ALA A 262 30.46 -0.16 10.92
CA ALA A 262 31.41 0.71 11.60
C ALA A 262 31.74 0.21 13.01
N THR A 263 30.74 -0.28 13.75
CA THR A 263 30.92 -0.85 15.09
C THR A 263 31.81 -2.09 15.06
N ASP A 264 31.63 -2.97 14.07
CA ASP A 264 32.51 -4.12 13.87
C ASP A 264 33.95 -3.69 13.53
N TRP A 265 34.12 -2.72 12.64
CA TRP A 265 35.43 -2.19 12.26
C TRP A 265 36.16 -1.56 13.44
N LEU A 266 35.46 -0.80 14.28
CA LEU A 266 36.01 -0.25 15.52
C LEU A 266 36.43 -1.36 16.48
N TRP A 267 35.64 -2.42 16.59
CA TRP A 267 36.00 -3.57 17.41
C TRP A 267 37.24 -4.32 16.87
N ILE A 268 37.31 -4.59 15.56
CA ILE A 268 38.47 -5.23 14.91
C ILE A 268 39.74 -4.37 15.05
N SER A 269 39.63 -3.05 14.90
CA SER A 269 40.78 -2.14 15.02
C SER A 269 41.24 -2.00 16.48
N SER A 270 40.32 -1.91 17.44
CA SER A 270 40.65 -1.83 18.87
C SER A 270 41.34 -3.11 19.39
N THR A 271 40.97 -4.29 18.88
CA THR A 271 41.63 -5.55 19.23
C THR A 271 43.05 -5.64 18.65
N ARG A 272 43.29 -5.08 17.45
CA ARG A 272 44.65 -4.99 16.87
C ARG A 272 45.57 -4.05 17.64
N LEU A 273 45.06 -2.91 18.13
CA LEU A 273 45.87 -1.90 18.82
C LEU A 273 46.21 -2.28 20.27
N ASN A 274 45.35 -3.03 20.96
CA ASN A 274 45.56 -3.42 22.35
C ASN A 274 46.39 -4.71 22.55
N GLY A 275 47.08 -5.19 21.51
CA GLY A 275 48.06 -6.30 21.62
C GLY A 275 47.47 -7.69 21.91
N HIS A 276 46.16 -7.80 22.16
CA HIS A 276 45.46 -9.07 22.28
C HIS A 276 45.01 -9.55 20.89
N PHE A 277 45.94 -10.12 20.12
CA PHE A 277 45.66 -10.81 18.86
C PHE A 277 45.05 -12.20 19.14
N PRO A 278 43.77 -12.49 18.82
CA PRO A 278 43.24 -13.85 18.85
C PRO A 278 43.35 -14.46 17.44
N PHE A 279 44.56 -14.51 16.87
CA PHE A 279 44.79 -15.04 15.52
C PHE A 279 45.62 -16.33 15.53
N PHE A 280 45.47 -17.17 16.55
CA PHE A 280 45.82 -18.57 16.36
C PHE A 280 44.69 -19.24 15.56
N ASN A 281 44.96 -19.49 14.26
CA ASN A 281 44.19 -20.26 13.28
C ASN A 281 43.15 -19.56 12.38
N GLY A 282 43.25 -18.25 12.10
CA GLY A 282 42.49 -17.64 10.99
C GLY A 282 40.96 -17.61 11.17
N ILE A 283 40.47 -17.73 12.41
CA ILE A 283 39.05 -17.68 12.76
C ILE A 283 38.76 -16.31 13.37
N PHE A 284 37.94 -15.50 12.69
CA PHE A 284 37.29 -14.33 13.29
C PHE A 284 36.63 -14.74 14.61
N PRO A 285 36.68 -13.97 15.71
CA PRO A 285 36.15 -14.42 16.99
C PRO A 285 34.61 -14.37 16.97
N ALA A 286 34.01 -15.44 16.44
CA ALA A 286 32.59 -15.78 16.54
C ALA A 286 32.08 -15.79 18.00
N GLY A 287 32.97 -15.77 18.98
CA GLY A 287 32.66 -15.84 20.41
C GLY A 287 31.83 -14.69 20.99
N ARG A 288 31.71 -13.53 20.34
CA ARG A 288 30.72 -12.49 20.71
C ARG A 288 29.44 -12.50 19.88
N LEU A 289 29.40 -13.24 18.76
CA LEU A 289 28.27 -13.33 17.84
C LEU A 289 27.49 -14.67 17.97
N GLY A 290 27.85 -15.50 18.96
CA GLY A 290 27.23 -16.80 19.20
C GLY A 290 27.74 -17.91 18.27
N ARG A 291 27.37 -19.17 18.54
CA ARG A 291 27.75 -20.33 17.72
C ARG A 291 27.26 -20.26 16.26
N ASN A 292 26.44 -19.27 15.92
CA ASN A 292 25.83 -19.06 14.61
C ASN A 292 26.31 -17.76 13.92
N ALA A 293 27.40 -17.16 14.42
CA ALA A 293 28.01 -15.99 13.82
C ALA A 293 28.55 -16.29 12.42
N ALA A 294 28.10 -15.57 11.40
CA ALA A 294 28.62 -15.78 10.06
C ALA A 294 30.01 -15.19 9.85
N SER A 295 30.74 -15.82 8.94
CA SER A 295 32.03 -15.35 8.44
C SER A 295 31.91 -14.30 7.33
N TYR A 296 30.68 -13.99 6.88
CA TYR A 296 30.39 -13.09 5.78
C TYR A 296 29.46 -11.96 6.27
N ARG A 297 29.82 -10.71 5.96
CA ARG A 297 28.92 -9.56 6.07
C ARG A 297 29.01 -8.75 4.78
N MET A 298 27.87 -8.48 4.18
CA MET A 298 27.77 -7.68 2.96
C MET A 298 28.17 -6.22 3.25
N THR A 299 29.27 -5.76 2.64
CA THR A 299 29.78 -4.38 2.79
C THR A 299 29.45 -3.47 1.60
N VAL A 300 28.76 -3.99 0.59
CA VAL A 300 28.42 -3.29 -0.66
C VAL A 300 26.91 -3.26 -0.79
N ALA A 301 26.37 -2.20 -1.42
CA ALA A 301 24.95 -2.15 -1.73
C ALA A 301 24.55 -3.37 -2.58
N PRO A 302 23.48 -4.09 -2.22
CA PRO A 302 23.02 -5.24 -2.99
C PRO A 302 22.53 -4.79 -4.35
N VAL A 303 22.81 -5.58 -5.37
CA VAL A 303 22.23 -5.38 -6.70
C VAL A 303 20.84 -6.00 -6.70
N PRO A 304 19.76 -5.22 -6.94
CA PRO A 304 18.42 -5.78 -6.97
C PRO A 304 18.24 -6.75 -8.14
N GLN A 305 17.57 -7.86 -7.87
CA GLN A 305 17.08 -8.77 -8.90
C GLN A 305 15.86 -8.11 -9.55
N VAL A 306 16.07 -7.57 -10.75
CA VAL A 306 15.01 -6.93 -11.54
C VAL A 306 14.27 -8.01 -12.33
N ILE A 307 12.97 -8.13 -12.09
CA ILE A 307 12.08 -9.09 -12.75
C ILE A 307 11.21 -8.33 -13.74
N ASP A 308 11.41 -8.56 -15.04
CA ASP A 308 10.78 -7.75 -16.09
C ASP A 308 9.25 -7.70 -16.04
N SER A 309 8.60 -8.80 -15.60
CA SER A 309 7.15 -8.84 -15.51
C SER A 309 6.61 -9.73 -14.41
N SER A 310 5.51 -9.26 -13.79
CA SER A 310 4.73 -9.96 -12.77
C SER A 310 3.61 -10.83 -13.34
N VAL A 311 3.37 -10.75 -14.66
CA VAL A 311 2.31 -11.51 -15.34
C VAL A 311 2.67 -12.99 -15.40
N GLY A 312 1.75 -13.84 -14.94
CA GLY A 312 1.94 -15.29 -14.90
C GLY A 312 0.74 -16.04 -14.35
N VAL A 313 0.80 -17.37 -14.41
CA VAL A 313 -0.19 -18.25 -13.78
C VAL A 313 -0.12 -18.14 -12.25
N PRO A 314 -1.17 -18.50 -11.49
CA PRO A 314 -1.19 -18.26 -10.04
C PRO A 314 -0.17 -19.06 -9.21
N TYR A 315 0.25 -20.24 -9.67
CA TYR A 315 0.94 -21.22 -8.81
C TYR A 315 2.39 -21.54 -9.19
N ALA A 316 2.83 -21.16 -10.39
CA ALA A 316 4.16 -21.51 -10.91
C ALA A 316 4.88 -20.26 -11.38
N PRO A 317 6.18 -20.12 -11.07
CA PRO A 317 6.93 -18.93 -11.43
C PRO A 317 6.97 -18.74 -12.95
N ASN A 318 6.78 -17.50 -13.39
CA ASN A 318 6.92 -17.14 -14.80
C ASN A 318 8.40 -17.24 -15.22
N ARG A 319 8.69 -17.02 -16.51
CA ARG A 319 10.06 -17.14 -17.02
C ARG A 319 11.03 -16.15 -16.36
N PHE A 320 10.58 -14.92 -16.11
CA PHE A 320 11.40 -13.84 -15.58
C PHE A 320 11.72 -14.09 -14.10
N GLU A 321 10.72 -14.53 -13.33
CA GLU A 321 10.87 -14.96 -11.94
C GLU A 321 11.87 -16.12 -11.82
N ARG A 322 11.80 -17.11 -12.72
CA ARG A 322 12.74 -18.23 -12.77
C ARG A 322 14.17 -17.82 -13.10
N ASP A 323 14.34 -16.88 -14.03
CA ASP A 323 15.67 -16.38 -14.39
C ASP A 323 16.30 -15.61 -13.23
N ALA A 324 15.54 -14.75 -12.55
CA ALA A 324 15.99 -14.06 -11.33
C ALA A 324 16.36 -15.03 -10.20
N LEU A 325 15.54 -16.06 -9.98
CA LEU A 325 15.85 -17.12 -8.99
C LEU A 325 17.13 -17.86 -9.31
N ARG A 326 17.41 -18.15 -10.59
CA ARG A 326 18.65 -18.81 -10.99
C ARG A 326 19.87 -18.00 -10.57
N TYR A 327 19.84 -16.68 -10.76
CA TYR A 327 20.94 -15.81 -10.34
C TYR A 327 21.08 -15.75 -8.81
N LEU A 328 19.96 -15.68 -8.09
CA LEU A 328 19.98 -15.70 -6.62
C LEU A 328 20.60 -16.99 -6.09
N LEU A 329 20.16 -18.15 -6.58
CA LEU A 329 20.69 -19.44 -6.15
C LEU A 329 22.20 -19.58 -6.44
N GLN A 330 22.65 -19.10 -7.62
CA GLN A 330 24.08 -19.06 -7.94
C GLN A 330 24.87 -18.14 -7.00
N ASP A 331 24.30 -17.03 -6.54
CA ASP A 331 24.95 -16.15 -5.56
C ASP A 331 25.06 -16.82 -4.18
N LEU A 332 24.01 -17.51 -3.74
CA LEU A 332 24.02 -18.28 -2.49
C LEU A 332 25.04 -19.42 -2.53
N ASP A 333 25.15 -20.13 -3.65
CA ASP A 333 26.14 -21.20 -3.85
C ASP A 333 27.58 -20.67 -3.81
N ARG A 334 27.81 -19.45 -4.30
CA ARG A 334 29.13 -18.80 -4.25
C ARG A 334 29.49 -18.30 -2.84
N ASN A 335 28.51 -18.08 -1.99
CA ASN A 335 28.68 -17.53 -0.65
C ASN A 335 28.09 -18.45 0.43
N PRO A 336 28.58 -19.71 0.56
CA PRO A 336 27.99 -20.70 1.46
C PRO A 336 28.08 -20.31 2.95
N GLY A 337 28.95 -19.35 3.30
CA GLY A 337 29.07 -18.80 4.65
C GLY A 337 27.94 -17.84 5.06
N GLN A 338 27.04 -17.46 4.14
CA GLN A 338 25.86 -16.64 4.45
C GLN A 338 24.84 -17.47 5.24
N SER A 339 24.86 -17.37 6.56
CA SER A 339 24.00 -18.19 7.44
C SER A 339 22.61 -17.59 7.63
N SER A 340 22.48 -16.27 7.49
CA SER A 340 21.23 -15.54 7.66
C SER A 340 21.13 -14.34 6.70
N GLY A 341 19.95 -14.08 6.16
CA GLY A 341 19.75 -12.97 5.23
C GLY A 341 18.39 -12.29 5.37
N LEU A 342 18.37 -11.01 5.02
CA LEU A 342 17.13 -10.25 4.84
C LEU A 342 16.75 -10.28 3.37
N PHE A 343 15.53 -10.70 3.06
CA PHE A 343 15.01 -10.69 1.69
C PHE A 343 13.86 -9.70 1.57
N VAL A 344 14.09 -8.60 0.88
CA VAL A 344 13.08 -7.58 0.57
C VAL A 344 12.44 -7.87 -0.80
N LEU A 345 11.13 -8.01 -0.82
CA LEU A 345 10.33 -8.27 -2.02
C LEU A 345 9.34 -7.13 -2.26
N GLY A 346 9.47 -6.45 -3.41
CA GLY A 346 8.54 -5.40 -3.81
C GLY A 346 7.27 -5.88 -4.52
N GLY A 347 7.04 -7.17 -4.68
CA GLY A 347 5.94 -7.69 -5.50
C GLY A 347 4.58 -7.69 -4.81
N GLY A 348 3.52 -7.75 -5.63
CA GLY A 348 2.19 -8.18 -5.19
C GLY A 348 2.20 -9.61 -4.58
N MET A 349 1.15 -9.97 -3.84
CA MET A 349 1.09 -11.26 -3.13
C MET A 349 1.33 -12.47 -4.04
N THR A 350 0.69 -12.52 -5.21
CA THR A 350 0.81 -13.65 -6.15
C THR A 350 2.23 -13.81 -6.69
N PRO A 351 2.86 -12.80 -7.33
CA PRO A 351 4.24 -12.92 -7.78
C PRO A 351 5.23 -13.24 -6.65
N ALA A 352 5.09 -12.60 -5.48
CA ALA A 352 5.92 -12.89 -4.31
C ALA A 352 5.78 -14.35 -3.84
N LYS A 353 4.56 -14.87 -3.78
CA LYS A 353 4.27 -16.27 -3.44
C LYS A 353 4.94 -17.25 -4.40
N ARG A 354 4.82 -17.04 -5.71
CA ARG A 354 5.41 -17.93 -6.72
C ARG A 354 6.92 -17.96 -6.61
N PHE A 355 7.52 -16.78 -6.48
CA PHE A 355 8.95 -16.61 -6.32
C PHE A 355 9.48 -17.33 -5.08
N LEU A 356 8.85 -17.10 -3.91
CA LEU A 356 9.27 -17.73 -2.65
C LEU A 356 9.01 -19.23 -2.60
N LYS A 357 7.93 -19.71 -3.23
CA LYS A 357 7.64 -21.14 -3.30
C LYS A 357 8.74 -21.89 -4.05
N GLU A 358 9.16 -21.38 -5.21
CA GLU A 358 10.26 -21.97 -5.97
C GLU A 358 11.58 -21.91 -5.18
N LEU A 359 11.84 -20.81 -4.47
CA LEU A 359 13.01 -20.70 -3.59
C LEU A 359 13.00 -21.75 -2.47
N ALA A 360 11.84 -21.95 -1.81
CA ALA A 360 11.69 -22.96 -0.76
C ALA A 360 11.84 -24.39 -1.29
N GLN A 361 11.44 -24.65 -2.53
CA GLN A 361 11.59 -25.94 -3.19
C GLN A 361 13.04 -26.22 -3.63
N SER A 362 13.84 -25.17 -3.82
CA SER A 362 15.23 -25.28 -4.27
C SER A 362 16.20 -25.75 -3.16
N GLY A 363 15.83 -25.64 -1.88
CA GLY A 363 16.65 -26.11 -0.77
C GLY A 363 15.89 -26.16 0.56
N ARG A 364 16.03 -27.26 1.31
CA ARG A 364 15.24 -27.51 2.54
C ARG A 364 15.58 -26.54 3.69
N ASP A 365 16.81 -26.05 3.74
CA ASP A 365 17.31 -25.14 4.78
C ASP A 365 17.18 -23.66 4.39
N LEU A 366 16.93 -23.34 3.12
CA LEU A 366 16.87 -21.96 2.65
C LEU A 366 15.81 -21.12 3.37
N PRO A 367 14.57 -21.59 3.59
CA PRO A 367 13.54 -20.75 4.22
C PRO A 367 13.87 -20.31 5.64
N SER A 368 14.58 -21.15 6.42
CA SER A 368 14.95 -20.80 7.79
C SER A 368 16.08 -19.78 7.85
N ARG A 369 16.89 -19.66 6.78
CA ARG A 369 17.99 -18.69 6.66
C ARG A 369 17.49 -17.27 6.38
N PHE A 370 16.28 -17.11 5.83
CA PHE A 370 15.78 -15.79 5.46
C PHE A 370 14.71 -15.24 6.42
N VAL A 371 14.78 -13.93 6.64
CA VAL A 371 13.63 -13.10 7.02
C VAL A 371 13.15 -12.40 5.76
N VAL A 372 11.90 -12.62 5.39
CA VAL A 372 11.27 -12.02 4.21
C VAL A 372 10.49 -10.79 4.63
N VAL A 373 10.69 -9.70 3.91
CA VAL A 373 10.01 -8.42 4.06
C VAL A 373 9.21 -8.16 2.79
N VAL A 374 7.93 -7.91 2.95
CA VAL A 374 7.01 -7.41 1.92
C VAL A 374 6.32 -6.17 2.47
N GLY A 375 5.90 -5.24 1.62
CA GLY A 375 5.13 -4.08 2.09
C GLY A 375 3.69 -4.45 2.48
N ASP A 376 2.72 -3.73 1.96
CA ASP A 376 1.29 -3.88 2.28
C ASP A 376 0.55 -4.86 1.36
N THR A 377 1.27 -5.55 0.46
CA THR A 377 0.66 -6.45 -0.53
C THR A 377 0.12 -7.75 0.06
N ILE A 378 0.45 -8.06 1.32
CA ILE A 378 -0.05 -9.24 2.05
C ILE A 378 -0.85 -8.78 3.26
N SER A 379 -2.14 -9.13 3.31
CA SER A 379 -3.01 -8.83 4.45
C SER A 379 -2.89 -9.88 5.57
N LEU A 380 -3.29 -9.51 6.78
CA LEU A 380 -3.37 -10.46 7.90
C LEU A 380 -4.26 -11.67 7.57
N ASN A 381 -5.39 -11.44 6.90
CA ASN A 381 -6.31 -12.51 6.56
C ASN A 381 -5.65 -13.54 5.62
N ALA A 382 -4.78 -13.11 4.71
CA ALA A 382 -4.07 -14.01 3.80
C ALA A 382 -3.14 -15.00 4.53
N VAL A 383 -2.57 -14.60 5.68
CA VAL A 383 -1.66 -15.43 6.48
C VAL A 383 -2.32 -16.07 7.72
N TYR A 384 -3.53 -15.64 8.08
CA TYR A 384 -4.27 -16.10 9.27
C TYR A 384 -5.49 -16.95 8.91
N ARG A 385 -6.51 -16.35 8.30
CA ARG A 385 -7.79 -17.02 7.98
C ARG A 385 -7.68 -17.85 6.71
N ASP A 386 -7.09 -17.28 5.67
CA ASP A 386 -6.98 -17.87 4.34
C ASP A 386 -5.61 -18.53 4.13
N ALA A 387 -4.87 -18.78 5.22
CA ALA A 387 -3.51 -19.28 5.18
C ALA A 387 -3.38 -20.55 4.32
N GLU A 388 -4.36 -21.44 4.35
CA GLU A 388 -4.32 -22.70 3.58
C GLU A 388 -4.34 -22.47 2.05
N VAL A 389 -4.90 -21.36 1.56
CA VAL A 389 -5.06 -21.07 0.13
C VAL A 389 -4.17 -19.92 -0.31
N SER A 390 -4.21 -18.81 0.40
CA SER A 390 -3.51 -17.56 0.05
C SER A 390 -2.02 -17.65 0.36
N TRP A 391 -1.64 -18.00 1.59
CA TRP A 391 -0.25 -18.07 2.02
C TRP A 391 0.07 -19.35 2.84
N PRO A 392 0.17 -20.51 2.18
CA PRO A 392 0.33 -21.80 2.87
C PRO A 392 1.70 -21.90 3.53
N ILE A 393 1.73 -21.77 4.86
CA ILE A 393 2.97 -21.89 5.66
C ILE A 393 3.74 -23.19 5.42
N PRO A 394 3.11 -24.36 5.19
CA PRO A 394 3.86 -25.57 4.83
C PRO A 394 4.68 -25.45 3.54
N GLU A 395 4.23 -24.64 2.57
CA GLU A 395 4.93 -24.40 1.31
C GLU A 395 5.82 -23.15 1.35
N LEU A 396 5.52 -22.23 2.27
CA LEU A 396 6.21 -20.95 2.45
C LEU A 396 6.69 -20.80 3.91
N PRO A 397 7.61 -21.67 4.39
CA PRO A 397 8.04 -21.66 5.78
C PRO A 397 9.09 -20.57 6.05
N PHE A 398 8.83 -19.34 5.61
CA PHE A 398 9.67 -18.17 5.84
C PHE A 398 9.22 -17.40 7.08
N ARG A 399 10.18 -16.80 7.79
CA ARG A 399 9.86 -15.69 8.70
C ARG A 399 9.42 -14.51 7.85
N LEU A 400 8.19 -14.04 8.00
CA LEU A 400 7.61 -13.00 7.15
C LEU A 400 7.31 -11.75 7.98
N VAL A 401 7.69 -10.58 7.47
CA VAL A 401 7.29 -9.27 7.98
C VAL A 401 6.50 -8.55 6.89
N PHE A 402 5.31 -8.07 7.23
CA PHE A 402 4.44 -7.33 6.31
C PHE A 402 3.84 -6.09 6.98
N PHE A 403 3.46 -5.10 6.17
CA PHE A 403 2.90 -3.83 6.64
C PHE A 403 1.37 -3.83 6.58
N SER A 404 0.74 -3.03 7.44
CA SER A 404 -0.70 -2.75 7.38
C SER A 404 -0.97 -1.28 7.77
N HIS A 405 -1.79 -0.62 6.95
CA HIS A 405 -2.10 0.82 7.09
C HIS A 405 -3.00 1.17 8.27
N ALA A 406 -3.62 0.16 8.89
CA ALA A 406 -4.47 0.32 10.07
C ALA A 406 -4.43 -0.96 10.93
N ASN A 407 -5.13 -0.98 12.06
CA ASN A 407 -5.10 -2.11 12.98
C ASN A 407 -5.74 -3.37 12.36
N PRO A 408 -4.96 -4.41 12.00
CA PRO A 408 -5.51 -5.56 11.28
C PRO A 408 -6.30 -6.52 12.19
N VAL A 409 -6.26 -6.32 13.52
CA VAL A 409 -6.94 -7.16 14.52
C VAL A 409 -8.06 -6.42 15.26
N ALA A 410 -8.58 -5.33 14.69
CA ALA A 410 -9.61 -4.54 15.33
C ALA A 410 -10.96 -5.27 15.37
N GLN A 411 -11.47 -5.50 16.57
CA GLN A 411 -12.73 -6.25 16.78
C GLN A 411 -13.94 -5.46 16.29
N GLU A 412 -13.91 -4.14 16.42
CA GLU A 412 -14.94 -3.23 15.92
C GLU A 412 -15.14 -3.35 14.41
N ALA A 413 -14.06 -3.63 13.67
CA ALA A 413 -14.05 -3.85 12.23
C ALA A 413 -14.28 -5.33 11.85
N GLY A 414 -14.75 -6.15 12.80
CA GLY A 414 -15.17 -7.53 12.56
C GLY A 414 -14.05 -8.58 12.66
N PHE A 415 -12.85 -8.21 13.10
CA PHE A 415 -11.83 -9.22 13.36
C PHE A 415 -12.28 -10.19 14.46
N SER A 416 -12.14 -11.47 14.18
CA SER A 416 -12.46 -12.54 15.11
C SER A 416 -11.43 -13.65 15.01
N THR A 417 -11.21 -14.34 16.13
CA THR A 417 -10.27 -15.46 16.16
C THR A 417 -10.87 -16.68 15.47
N LEU A 418 -10.02 -17.57 14.94
CA LEU A 418 -10.45 -18.83 14.33
C LEU A 418 -11.29 -19.72 15.28
N GLY A 419 -11.12 -19.60 16.60
CA GLY A 419 -11.98 -20.28 17.58
C GLY A 419 -13.42 -19.76 17.51
N SER A 420 -13.59 -18.45 17.58
CA SER A 420 -14.91 -17.79 17.54
C SER A 420 -15.62 -17.92 16.17
N LEU A 421 -14.88 -17.95 15.06
CA LEU A 421 -15.46 -18.11 13.72
C LEU A 421 -16.14 -19.48 13.50
N ARG A 422 -15.70 -20.52 14.22
CA ARG A 422 -16.30 -21.86 14.13
C ARG A 422 -17.63 -21.95 14.88
N GLU A 423 -17.90 -21.02 15.79
CA GLU A 423 -19.11 -20.99 16.62
C GLU A 423 -20.20 -20.08 16.03
N SER A 424 -19.86 -19.14 15.14
CA SER A 424 -20.85 -18.30 14.46
C SER A 424 -21.38 -18.99 13.19
N ALA A 425 -22.65 -19.36 13.18
CA ALA A 425 -23.35 -19.93 12.01
C ALA A 425 -23.51 -18.93 10.84
N ASP A 426 -23.35 -17.63 11.11
CA ASP A 426 -23.40 -16.58 10.09
C ASP A 426 -21.99 -16.35 9.52
N GLY A 427 -21.64 -17.13 8.51
CA GLY A 427 -20.40 -17.05 7.72
C GLY A 427 -20.26 -15.77 6.89
N THR A 428 -20.45 -14.60 7.49
CA THR A 428 -20.17 -13.32 6.86
C THR A 428 -18.65 -13.16 6.74
N SER A 429 -18.18 -13.32 5.50
CA SER A 429 -16.79 -13.16 5.06
C SER A 429 -16.23 -11.81 5.52
N ALA A 430 -15.41 -11.82 6.58
CA ALA A 430 -14.72 -10.61 7.03
C ALA A 430 -13.77 -10.09 5.93
N THR A 431 -13.99 -8.87 5.49
CA THR A 431 -13.08 -8.14 4.59
C THR A 431 -11.70 -7.96 5.24
N ALA A 432 -10.68 -7.53 4.50
CA ALA A 432 -9.42 -7.09 5.12
C ALA A 432 -9.73 -5.99 6.15
N THR A 433 -9.54 -6.30 7.44
CA THR A 433 -9.98 -5.47 8.58
C THR A 433 -9.30 -4.11 8.55
N ASP A 434 -8.03 -4.07 8.20
CA ASP A 434 -7.24 -2.87 8.06
C ASP A 434 -7.72 -1.95 6.93
N GLU A 435 -8.02 -2.50 5.76
CA GLU A 435 -8.57 -1.72 4.64
C GLU A 435 -9.95 -1.13 4.96
N LEU A 436 -10.77 -1.88 5.71
CA LEU A 436 -12.07 -1.40 6.20
C LEU A 436 -11.90 -0.22 7.16
N ILE A 437 -10.94 -0.29 8.09
CA ILE A 437 -10.63 0.81 9.01
C ILE A 437 -10.07 2.01 8.25
N LEU A 438 -9.14 1.81 7.32
CA LEU A 438 -8.56 2.88 6.52
C LEU A 438 -9.64 3.63 5.73
N SER A 439 -10.57 2.90 5.12
CA SER A 439 -11.73 3.48 4.43
C SER A 439 -12.65 4.23 5.41
N SER A 440 -12.86 3.70 6.61
CA SER A 440 -13.66 4.34 7.66
C SER A 440 -13.03 5.65 8.13
N GLN A 441 -11.71 5.67 8.33
CA GLN A 441 -10.93 6.87 8.67
C GLN A 441 -11.03 7.95 7.59
N MET A 442 -11.03 7.55 6.32
CA MET A 442 -11.21 8.47 5.19
C MET A 442 -12.60 9.11 5.20
N LEU A 443 -13.64 8.32 5.42
CA LEU A 443 -15.01 8.80 5.57
C LEU A 443 -15.19 9.67 6.82
N GLU A 444 -14.53 9.32 7.93
CA GLU A 444 -14.49 10.13 9.15
C GLU A 444 -13.88 11.51 8.88
N CYS A 445 -12.70 11.58 8.25
CA CYS A 445 -12.06 12.86 7.90
C CYS A 445 -12.98 13.72 7.03
N LEU A 446 -13.60 13.12 6.00
CA LEU A 446 -14.53 13.79 5.11
C LEU A 446 -15.76 14.30 5.87
N ALA A 447 -16.39 13.43 6.67
CA ALA A 447 -17.60 13.76 7.41
C ALA A 447 -17.35 14.84 8.46
N ARG A 448 -16.27 14.73 9.24
CA ARG A 448 -15.84 15.77 10.17
C ARG A 448 -15.63 17.10 9.45
N ALA A 449 -14.94 17.10 8.33
CA ALA A 449 -14.68 18.33 7.60
C ALA A 449 -15.96 19.00 7.07
N VAL A 450 -16.93 18.22 6.61
CA VAL A 450 -18.22 18.77 6.16
C VAL A 450 -19.06 19.22 7.34
N PHE A 451 -19.16 18.41 8.41
CA PHE A 451 -20.12 18.63 9.48
C PHE A 451 -19.60 19.54 10.61
N GLU A 452 -18.29 19.59 10.87
CA GLU A 452 -17.67 20.49 11.85
C GLU A 452 -17.29 21.85 11.24
N SER A 453 -17.11 21.94 9.91
CA SER A 453 -16.89 23.22 9.25
C SER A 453 -18.18 24.04 9.20
N THR A 454 -18.06 25.33 9.49
CA THR A 454 -19.13 26.33 9.36
C THR A 454 -19.00 27.17 8.09
N GLN A 455 -17.94 26.99 7.29
CA GLN A 455 -17.61 27.87 6.17
C GLN A 455 -17.80 27.24 4.79
N TYR A 456 -18.50 27.99 3.92
CA TYR A 456 -18.65 27.77 2.49
C TYR A 456 -17.70 28.70 1.71
N PRO A 457 -17.10 28.30 0.56
CA PRO A 457 -17.21 26.99 -0.09
C PRO A 457 -16.44 25.90 0.64
N TYR A 458 -17.01 24.69 0.63
CA TYR A 458 -16.49 23.57 1.43
C TYR A 458 -15.07 23.14 1.04
N THR A 459 -14.60 23.36 -0.17
CA THR A 459 -13.28 22.90 -0.66
C THR A 459 -12.09 23.59 0.03
N LEU A 460 -12.16 24.90 0.29
CA LEU A 460 -11.10 25.65 0.98
C LEU A 460 -11.11 25.38 2.48
N SER A 461 -12.31 25.29 3.06
CA SER A 461 -12.47 24.91 4.47
C SER A 461 -12.05 23.45 4.70
N LEU A 462 -12.35 22.55 3.75
CA LEU A 462 -11.93 21.15 3.77
C LEU A 462 -10.40 21.01 3.75
N LYS A 463 -9.67 21.71 2.86
CA LYS A 463 -8.19 21.66 2.86
C LYS A 463 -7.60 22.04 4.21
N SER A 464 -8.01 23.20 4.74
CA SER A 464 -7.49 23.72 6.01
C SER A 464 -7.85 22.80 7.17
N PHE A 465 -9.07 22.23 7.13
CA PHE A 465 -9.51 21.25 8.10
C PHE A 465 -8.65 19.97 8.05
N MET A 466 -8.40 19.43 6.86
CA MET A 466 -7.55 18.25 6.68
C MET A 466 -6.14 18.48 7.26
N GLN A 467 -5.55 19.66 7.07
CA GLN A 467 -4.25 20.02 7.65
C GLN A 467 -4.29 20.19 9.18
N SER A 468 -5.45 20.44 9.76
CA SER A 468 -5.64 20.56 11.21
C SER A 468 -5.87 19.23 11.93
N LEU A 469 -6.15 18.16 11.18
CA LEU A 469 -6.42 16.84 11.74
C LEU A 469 -5.20 16.26 12.44
N ARG A 470 -5.47 15.53 13.50
CA ARG A 470 -4.48 14.93 14.40
C ARG A 470 -4.81 13.48 14.70
N TRP A 471 -3.80 12.73 15.13
CA TRP A 471 -3.88 11.36 15.61
C TRP A 471 -3.58 11.34 17.11
N ASP A 472 -4.54 10.87 17.91
CA ASP A 472 -4.44 10.86 19.38
C ASP A 472 -3.95 9.53 19.98
N GLY A 473 -3.53 8.58 19.13
CA GLY A 473 -3.06 7.26 19.54
C GLY A 473 -4.05 6.12 19.27
N GLY A 474 -5.25 6.43 18.78
CA GLY A 474 -6.20 5.42 18.29
C GLY A 474 -7.30 5.96 17.39
N ALA A 475 -7.54 7.28 17.41
CA ALA A 475 -8.58 7.93 16.63
C ALA A 475 -8.09 9.22 15.98
N ILE A 476 -8.88 9.68 15.00
CA ILE A 476 -8.70 10.99 14.39
C ILE A 476 -9.32 12.04 15.33
N SER A 477 -8.58 13.11 15.59
CA SER A 477 -8.96 14.21 16.46
C SER A 477 -8.71 15.55 15.77
N SER A 478 -9.52 16.56 16.06
CA SER A 478 -9.27 17.96 15.67
C SER A 478 -8.60 18.78 16.77
N LYS A 479 -8.36 18.19 17.96
CA LYS A 479 -7.95 18.92 19.16
C LYS A 479 -6.58 18.52 19.70
N SER A 480 -6.26 17.24 19.65
CA SER A 480 -5.13 16.65 20.38
C SER A 480 -4.37 15.65 19.53
N GLY A 481 -3.10 15.44 19.88
CA GLY A 481 -2.24 14.46 19.22
C GLY A 481 -1.38 15.01 18.09
N LYS A 482 -0.73 14.08 17.38
CA LYS A 482 0.23 14.37 16.31
C LYS A 482 -0.51 14.76 15.03
N THR A 483 0.00 15.72 14.26
CA THR A 483 -0.61 16.08 12.97
C THR A 483 -0.74 14.85 12.06
N LEU A 484 -1.91 14.66 11.48
CA LEU A 484 -2.22 13.47 10.69
C LEU A 484 -1.47 13.48 9.35
N PHE A 485 -1.44 14.64 8.70
CA PHE A 485 -0.79 14.87 7.42
C PHE A 485 0.36 15.86 7.55
N ASP A 486 1.40 15.68 6.73
CA ASP A 486 2.45 16.68 6.53
C ASP A 486 1.90 17.88 5.71
N PRO A 487 2.64 19.00 5.59
CA PRO A 487 2.19 20.15 4.81
C PRO A 487 1.92 19.86 3.32
N ARG A 488 2.49 18.76 2.78
CA ARG A 488 2.30 18.31 1.39
C ARG A 488 1.09 17.39 1.24
N GLY A 489 0.50 16.91 2.33
CA GLY A 489 -0.65 16.02 2.38
C GLY A 489 -0.31 14.53 2.52
N GLY A 490 0.96 14.19 2.77
CA GLY A 490 1.37 12.81 3.07
C GLY A 490 1.05 12.43 4.52
N ARG A 491 0.70 11.17 4.78
CA ARG A 491 0.48 10.66 6.13
C ARG A 491 1.76 10.76 6.98
N ASN A 492 1.70 11.38 8.17
CA ASN A 492 2.85 11.47 9.06
C ASN A 492 3.15 10.14 9.75
N PRO A 493 4.43 9.80 10.02
CA PRO A 493 4.78 8.64 10.83
C PRO A 493 4.27 8.73 12.28
N GLY A 494 3.99 7.60 12.92
CA GLY A 494 3.44 7.49 14.27
C GLY A 494 1.93 7.75 14.33
N THR A 495 1.23 7.60 13.21
CA THR A 495 -0.20 7.91 13.10
C THR A 495 -1.06 6.70 12.73
N GLY A 496 -0.58 5.49 13.01
CA GLY A 496 -1.39 4.27 12.89
C GLY A 496 -0.73 3.14 12.11
N GLU A 497 0.60 3.08 12.05
CA GLU A 497 1.34 1.99 11.40
C GLU A 497 1.24 0.68 12.18
N PHE A 498 0.90 -0.40 11.48
CA PHE A 498 0.94 -1.75 12.00
C PHE A 498 1.83 -2.64 11.14
N MET A 499 2.44 -3.63 11.77
CA MET A 499 3.26 -4.63 11.10
C MET A 499 2.89 -6.02 11.63
N GLY A 500 2.78 -6.98 10.73
CA GLY A 500 2.61 -8.38 11.06
C GLY A 500 3.94 -9.14 10.96
N VAL A 501 4.17 -10.05 11.90
CA VAL A 501 5.32 -10.96 11.90
C VAL A 501 4.84 -12.39 11.97
N VAL A 502 5.05 -13.16 10.91
CA VAL A 502 4.76 -14.59 10.86
C VAL A 502 6.03 -15.38 11.17
N ARG A 503 5.94 -16.28 12.15
CA ARG A 503 7.00 -17.23 12.51
C ARG A 503 6.49 -18.66 12.35
N PRO A 504 6.96 -19.40 11.33
CA PRO A 504 6.76 -20.83 11.26
C PRO A 504 7.37 -21.50 12.50
N LEU A 505 6.63 -22.42 13.11
CA LEU A 505 7.10 -23.20 14.25
C LEU A 505 7.65 -24.55 13.77
N PRO A 506 8.69 -25.10 14.41
CA PRO A 506 9.20 -26.43 14.08
C PRO A 506 8.08 -27.47 14.17
N ARG A 507 7.97 -28.31 13.15
CA ARG A 507 7.00 -29.41 13.15
C ARG A 507 7.34 -30.39 14.27
N LYS A 508 6.39 -30.63 15.17
CA LYS A 508 6.47 -31.75 16.12
C LYS A 508 6.19 -33.05 15.37
N GLU A 509 6.89 -34.14 15.70
CA GLU A 509 6.65 -35.45 15.07
C GLU A 509 5.16 -35.83 15.10
N GLY A 510 4.60 -36.19 13.93
CA GLY A 510 3.18 -36.51 13.78
C GLY A 510 2.19 -35.34 13.87
N GLY A 511 2.66 -34.10 14.10
CA GLY A 511 1.83 -32.91 14.30
C GLY A 511 1.58 -32.06 13.04
N LEU A 512 0.59 -31.17 13.17
CA LEU A 512 0.30 -30.07 12.23
C LEU A 512 1.47 -29.09 12.17
N VAL A 513 1.67 -28.45 11.01
CA VAL A 513 2.56 -27.29 10.92
C VAL A 513 1.88 -26.15 11.67
N GLU A 514 2.58 -25.49 12.57
CA GLU A 514 2.04 -24.36 13.34
C GLU A 514 2.77 -23.07 12.93
N SER A 515 2.09 -21.93 13.03
CA SER A 515 2.76 -20.64 12.98
C SER A 515 2.29 -19.72 14.10
N LEU A 516 3.18 -18.82 14.47
CA LEU A 516 2.89 -17.71 15.36
C LEU A 516 2.82 -16.43 14.55
N ILE A 517 1.74 -15.67 14.70
CA ILE A 517 1.60 -14.35 14.10
C ILE A 517 1.59 -13.32 15.22
N GLU A 518 2.50 -12.36 15.17
CA GLU A 518 2.50 -11.22 16.08
C GLU A 518 2.13 -9.96 15.32
N ILE A 519 1.32 -9.11 15.95
CA ILE A 519 1.00 -7.78 15.44
C ILE A 519 1.74 -6.76 16.30
N TRP A 520 2.39 -5.82 15.62
CA TRP A 520 3.17 -4.74 16.19
C TRP A 520 2.58 -3.41 15.71
N SER A 521 2.68 -2.39 16.54
CA SER A 521 2.31 -1.00 16.20
C SER A 521 3.48 -0.08 16.44
N LEU A 522 3.67 0.93 15.60
CA LEU A 522 4.68 1.95 15.83
C LEU A 522 4.09 3.07 16.72
N ARG A 523 4.70 3.31 17.89
CA ARG A 523 4.19 4.29 18.88
C ARG A 523 5.29 5.22 19.33
N GLU A 524 4.95 6.45 19.71
CA GLU A 524 5.91 7.36 20.33
C GLU A 524 6.26 6.87 21.74
N ASN A 525 7.54 6.83 22.04
CA ASN A 525 8.05 6.55 23.37
C ASN A 525 7.70 7.72 24.31
N PRO A 526 7.01 7.49 25.44
CA PRO A 526 6.70 8.52 26.42
C PRO A 526 7.91 9.33 26.89
N ASP A 527 9.08 8.69 26.95
CA ASP A 527 10.29 9.26 27.57
C ASP A 527 11.20 10.01 26.59
N GLY A 528 10.86 10.08 25.30
CA GLY A 528 11.78 10.68 24.31
C GLY A 528 11.21 11.00 22.93
N GLY A 529 9.90 10.86 22.71
CA GLY A 529 9.24 11.20 21.43
C GLY A 529 9.67 10.35 20.23
N GLN A 530 10.63 9.44 20.40
CA GLN A 530 11.08 8.53 19.35
C GLN A 530 10.04 7.44 19.12
N LEU A 531 9.78 7.12 17.85
CA LEU A 531 8.90 6.02 17.47
C LEU A 531 9.56 4.67 17.72
N VAL A 532 8.89 3.83 18.51
CA VAL A 532 9.32 2.47 18.88
C VAL A 532 8.24 1.43 18.53
N PRO A 533 8.63 0.25 18.03
CA PRO A 533 7.69 -0.83 17.77
C PRO A 533 7.23 -1.48 19.08
N VAL A 534 5.91 -1.61 19.25
CA VAL A 534 5.28 -2.22 20.43
C VAL A 534 4.36 -3.34 19.96
N ARG A 535 4.57 -4.56 20.47
CA ARG A 535 3.71 -5.70 20.19
C ARG A 535 2.33 -5.49 20.79
N THR A 536 1.28 -5.56 19.97
CA THR A 536 -0.11 -5.33 20.38
C THR A 536 -0.91 -6.63 20.48
N SER A 537 -0.56 -7.65 19.71
CA SER A 537 -1.30 -8.92 19.70
C SER A 537 -0.43 -10.11 19.29
N ARG A 538 -0.89 -11.30 19.66
CA ARG A 538 -0.24 -12.58 19.36
C ARG A 538 -1.31 -13.63 19.05
N LEU A 539 -1.20 -14.23 17.87
CA LEU A 539 -2.14 -15.23 17.34
C LEU A 539 -1.38 -16.52 17.05
N LYS A 540 -2.00 -17.67 17.33
CA LYS A 540 -1.47 -18.99 16.97
C LYS A 540 -2.35 -19.59 15.88
N VAL A 541 -1.73 -20.15 14.84
CA VAL A 541 -2.42 -20.79 13.71
C VAL A 541 -1.93 -22.22 13.57
N ASN A 542 -2.87 -23.15 13.44
CA ASN A 542 -2.58 -24.54 13.13
C ASN A 542 -2.95 -24.77 11.67
N HIS A 543 -1.98 -25.20 10.86
CA HIS A 543 -2.16 -25.44 9.43
C HIS A 543 -2.45 -26.92 9.22
N ARG A 544 -3.57 -27.25 8.57
CA ARG A 544 -3.77 -28.62 8.08
C ARG A 544 -2.69 -28.89 7.03
N GLY A 545 -1.89 -29.91 7.24
CA GLY A 545 -0.98 -30.37 6.19
C GLY A 545 -1.81 -30.76 4.97
N ALA A 546 -1.33 -30.43 3.77
CA ALA A 546 -1.88 -31.01 2.56
C ALA A 546 -1.87 -32.54 2.73
N GLN A 547 -3.06 -33.16 2.70
CA GLN A 547 -3.19 -34.62 2.64
C GLN A 547 -2.83 -35.11 1.24
#